data_AF-A0A5J5ERI3-F1
#
_entry.id   AF-A0A5J5ERI3-F1
#
_cell.length_a   1.000
_cell.length_b   1.000
_cell.length_c   1.000
_cell.angle_alpha   90.00
_cell.angle_beta   90.00
_cell.angle_gamma   90.00
#
_symmetry.space_group_name_H-M   'P 1'
#
loop_
_entity.id
_entity.type
_entity.pdbx_description
1 polymer ?
#
loop_
_entity_poly.entity_id
_entity_poly.type
_entity_poly.pdbx_seq_one_letter_code
_entity_poly.pdbx_strand_id
1 'polypeptide(L)'
;MKLSSTDERDPEILKAAQNQVKNRTYTLANNGRPLQQGETLLDVAYASIDNWRKLQTGFTVFNYQITLQRLKERTSSKGHLPKGFPDVKNPDKYKFIPSSIGTVVLLDGHQKQLGFRCAIPEELIAQLEETQAMLPRKKAKECRRGKYVSRHWALWGDCMKKVQPSKEYTRDLPHSKSWLEANQALWTYLSQLLRQLEPDMYRTATNFDYLLGQQGQQSNFAEAWSGMAINQEMTPEARSDWHFDWQDSNQVFNCLVPFGTFTGADLLLVLGHKVTAVKEGNRSVLDLLTHKSNFDDRMRNNPIHKQWKNDRKAKAQKLLKGKRKIYAEIDREKKIKKQRTAYQQVEADEEEVHSGNQELKGEGNEELEELDPDDIEEWEEEAANRQAS
;
A
#
# COMPACT_ATOMS: atom_id res chain seq x y z
N MET A 1 -4.79 -33.92 29.59
CA MET A 1 -3.43 -34.10 30.14
C MET A 1 -3.25 -33.11 31.28
N LYS A 2 -3.05 -33.56 32.52
CA LYS A 2 -2.58 -32.67 33.60
C LYS A 2 -1.13 -32.34 33.29
N LEU A 3 -0.81 -31.09 33.00
CA LEU A 3 0.59 -30.63 32.93
C LEU A 3 1.23 -30.95 34.29
N SER A 4 2.37 -31.66 34.26
CA SER A 4 3.18 -31.93 35.45
C SER A 4 3.57 -30.61 36.14
N SER A 5 3.95 -30.71 37.41
CA SER A 5 4.34 -29.59 38.27
C SER A 5 5.09 -28.49 37.53
N THR A 6 4.73 -27.24 37.81
CA THR A 6 5.27 -25.99 37.22
C THR A 6 6.80 -25.85 37.21
N ASP A 7 7.51 -26.71 37.93
CA ASP A 7 8.98 -26.66 38.11
C ASP A 7 9.81 -27.11 36.89
N GLU A 8 9.21 -27.69 35.83
CA GLU A 8 9.95 -28.13 34.64
C GLU A 8 9.83 -27.19 33.42
N ARG A 9 9.21 -26.01 33.57
CA ARG A 9 9.04 -25.09 32.45
C ARG A 9 10.35 -24.39 32.09
N ASP A 10 10.76 -24.48 30.83
CA ASP A 10 11.83 -23.66 30.24
C ASP A 10 11.60 -22.16 30.60
N PRO A 11 12.54 -21.52 31.33
CA PRO A 11 12.39 -20.14 31.79
C PRO A 11 12.27 -19.11 30.66
N GLU A 12 12.89 -19.34 29.52
CA GLU A 12 12.81 -18.43 28.38
C GLU A 12 11.45 -18.50 27.70
N ILE A 13 10.91 -19.71 27.53
CA ILE A 13 9.56 -19.91 26.98
C ILE A 13 8.53 -19.29 27.92
N LEU A 14 8.70 -19.48 29.23
CA LEU A 14 7.82 -18.90 30.23
C LEU A 14 7.85 -17.37 30.18
N LYS A 15 9.03 -16.77 30.12
CA LYS A 15 9.19 -15.32 29.97
C LYS A 15 8.56 -14.80 28.68
N ALA A 16 8.73 -15.51 27.57
CA ALA A 16 8.11 -15.15 26.30
C ALA A 16 6.57 -15.23 26.37
N ALA A 17 6.03 -16.29 26.96
CA ALA A 17 4.59 -16.47 27.17
C ALA A 17 4.00 -15.37 28.07
N GLN A 18 4.66 -15.06 29.19
CA GLN A 18 4.29 -13.96 30.08
C GLN A 18 4.26 -12.63 29.33
N ASN A 19 5.28 -12.34 28.51
CA ASN A 19 5.33 -11.12 27.71
C ASN A 19 4.17 -11.06 26.70
N GLN A 20 3.85 -12.17 26.01
CA GLN A 20 2.75 -12.19 25.04
C GLN A 20 1.38 -12.03 25.70
N VAL A 21 1.15 -12.62 26.88
CA VAL A 21 -0.09 -12.40 27.66
C VAL A 21 -0.16 -10.95 28.15
N LYS A 22 0.92 -10.44 28.76
CA LYS A 22 1.01 -9.06 29.26
C LYS A 22 0.75 -8.03 28.16
N ASN A 23 1.31 -8.26 26.98
CA ASN A 23 1.18 -7.37 25.83
C ASN A 23 -0.11 -7.60 25.01
N ARG A 24 -1.03 -8.44 25.50
CA ARG A 24 -2.32 -8.78 24.86
C ARG A 24 -2.18 -9.40 23.46
N THR A 25 -1.03 -10.01 23.18
CA THR A 25 -0.82 -10.83 21.98
C THR A 25 -1.58 -12.15 22.09
N TYR A 26 -1.70 -12.71 23.30
CA TYR A 26 -2.64 -13.78 23.63
C TYR A 26 -3.80 -13.24 24.47
N THR A 27 -5.03 -13.43 23.99
CA THR A 27 -6.27 -13.08 24.68
C THR A 27 -7.26 -14.21 24.55
N LEU A 28 -8.33 -14.20 25.37
CA LEU A 28 -9.43 -15.18 25.21
C LEU A 28 -10.05 -15.10 23.82
N ALA A 29 -10.16 -13.90 23.26
CA ALA A 29 -10.76 -13.66 21.95
C ALA A 29 -9.93 -14.26 20.80
N ASN A 30 -8.60 -14.28 20.91
CA ASN A 30 -7.72 -14.72 19.84
C ASN A 30 -7.04 -16.08 20.09
N ASN A 31 -7.44 -16.79 21.15
CA ASN A 31 -6.89 -18.09 21.50
C ASN A 31 -7.28 -19.20 20.50
N GLY A 32 -8.31 -18.97 19.67
CA GLY A 32 -8.84 -19.96 18.72
C GLY A 32 -9.64 -21.10 19.35
N ARG A 33 -9.67 -21.19 20.68
CA ARG A 33 -10.52 -22.13 21.43
C ARG A 33 -10.84 -21.62 22.84
N PRO A 34 -11.94 -22.10 23.45
CA PRO A 34 -12.17 -21.94 24.89
C PRO A 34 -11.02 -22.53 25.72
N LEU A 35 -10.76 -21.94 26.88
CA LEU A 35 -9.84 -22.52 27.86
C LEU A 35 -10.46 -23.77 28.47
N GLN A 36 -9.63 -24.80 28.69
CA GLN A 36 -10.05 -25.99 29.42
C GLN A 36 -10.12 -25.69 30.92
N GLN A 37 -10.85 -26.52 31.69
CA GLN A 37 -10.95 -26.34 33.14
C GLN A 37 -9.56 -26.39 33.79
N GLY A 38 -9.21 -25.34 34.51
CA GLY A 38 -7.91 -25.19 35.20
C GLY A 38 -6.76 -24.71 34.31
N GLU A 39 -7.00 -24.47 33.02
CA GLU A 39 -6.02 -23.90 32.09
C GLU A 39 -6.07 -22.37 32.13
N THR A 40 -4.90 -21.72 32.19
CA THR A 40 -4.77 -20.27 32.08
C THR A 40 -4.34 -19.84 30.67
N LEU A 41 -4.52 -18.56 30.32
CA LEU A 41 -3.94 -18.00 29.08
C LEU A 41 -2.42 -18.16 29.02
N LEU A 42 -1.75 -18.11 30.17
CA LEU A 42 -0.31 -18.31 30.26
C LEU A 42 0.08 -19.74 29.89
N ASP A 43 -0.71 -20.73 30.31
CA ASP A 43 -0.48 -22.13 29.95
C ASP A 43 -0.64 -22.35 28.45
N VAL A 44 -1.67 -21.76 27.84
CA VAL A 44 -1.86 -21.87 26.39
C VAL A 44 -0.75 -21.16 25.61
N ALA A 45 -0.38 -19.94 26.02
CA ALA A 45 0.72 -19.20 25.41
C ALA A 45 2.05 -19.97 25.53
N TYR A 46 2.31 -20.54 26.70
CA TYR A 46 3.50 -21.37 26.95
C TYR A 46 3.52 -22.59 26.02
N ALA A 47 2.45 -23.40 26.02
CA ALA A 47 2.37 -24.60 25.20
C ALA A 47 2.50 -24.28 23.70
N SER A 48 1.91 -23.17 23.25
CA SER A 48 1.99 -22.72 21.86
C SER A 48 3.42 -22.31 21.47
N ILE A 49 4.12 -21.55 22.32
CA ILE A 49 5.51 -21.14 22.08
C ILE A 49 6.46 -22.34 22.14
N ASP A 50 6.23 -23.27 23.07
CA ASP A 50 7.01 -24.50 23.18
C ASP A 50 6.86 -25.39 21.94
N ASN A 51 5.62 -25.63 21.51
CA ASN A 51 5.34 -26.34 20.26
C ASN A 51 6.00 -25.65 19.07
N TRP A 52 5.93 -24.33 19.02
CA TRP A 52 6.58 -23.56 17.98
C TRP A 52 8.12 -23.73 18.00
N ARG A 53 8.78 -23.59 19.15
CA ARG A 53 10.24 -23.78 19.28
C ARG A 53 10.66 -25.19 18.83
N LYS A 54 9.87 -26.20 19.17
CA LYS A 54 10.10 -27.58 18.69
C LYS A 54 10.06 -27.66 17.17
N LEU A 55 9.11 -26.99 16.51
CA LEU A 55 9.05 -26.91 15.06
C LEU A 55 10.26 -26.16 14.46
N GLN A 56 10.80 -25.16 15.15
CA GLN A 56 11.96 -24.39 14.67
C GLN A 56 13.23 -25.24 14.48
N THR A 57 13.36 -26.37 15.18
CA THR A 57 14.54 -27.26 15.08
C THR A 57 14.76 -27.84 13.68
N GLY A 58 13.73 -27.81 12.81
CA GLY A 58 13.80 -28.25 11.42
C GLY A 58 13.96 -27.12 10.39
N PHE A 59 14.15 -25.88 10.81
CA PHE A 59 14.13 -24.73 9.89
C PHE A 59 15.47 -24.56 9.20
N THR A 60 15.42 -24.29 7.88
CA THR A 60 16.62 -23.87 7.14
C THR A 60 16.78 -22.36 7.24
N VAL A 61 17.89 -21.91 7.82
CA VAL A 61 18.17 -20.48 8.04
C VAL A 61 19.08 -19.93 6.95
N PHE A 62 18.69 -18.80 6.34
CA PHE A 62 19.55 -18.01 5.44
C PHE A 62 19.83 -16.64 6.05
N ASN A 63 21.11 -16.33 6.23
CA ASN A 63 21.57 -15.04 6.76
C ASN A 63 21.93 -14.07 5.62
N TYR A 64 21.59 -12.80 5.80
CA TYR A 64 21.80 -11.74 4.84
C TYR A 64 22.51 -10.55 5.46
N GLN A 65 23.35 -9.88 4.68
CA GLN A 65 24.04 -8.68 5.14
C GLN A 65 23.12 -7.43 5.17
N ILE A 66 22.02 -7.45 4.43
CA ILE A 66 21.08 -6.32 4.41
C ILE A 66 20.18 -6.36 5.65
N THR A 67 20.09 -5.24 6.37
CA THR A 67 19.26 -5.13 7.58
C THR A 67 17.79 -4.89 7.26
N LEU A 68 16.91 -5.32 8.16
CA LEU A 68 15.47 -5.04 8.08
C LEU A 68 15.21 -3.53 8.02
N GLN A 69 15.90 -2.76 8.85
CA GLN A 69 15.80 -1.29 8.84
C GLN A 69 16.16 -0.71 7.47
N ARG A 70 17.23 -1.21 6.85
CA ARG A 70 17.63 -0.76 5.53
C ARG A 70 16.58 -1.09 4.46
N LEU A 71 15.92 -2.23 4.55
CA LEU A 71 14.80 -2.55 3.66
C LEU A 71 13.61 -1.60 3.86
N LYS A 72 13.26 -1.28 5.11
CA LYS A 72 12.17 -0.34 5.45
C LYS A 72 12.45 1.08 4.96
N GLU A 73 13.68 1.56 5.07
CA GLU A 73 14.07 2.86 4.52
C GLU A 73 13.86 2.90 3.00
N ARG A 74 14.11 1.78 2.32
CA ARG A 74 14.08 1.68 0.86
C ARG A 74 12.66 1.63 0.29
N THR A 75 11.70 1.08 1.03
CA THR A 75 10.27 1.01 0.62
C THR A 75 9.61 2.39 0.57
N SER A 76 10.18 3.40 1.25
CA SER A 76 9.69 4.78 1.23
C SER A 76 9.90 5.50 -0.11
N SER A 77 10.78 4.98 -0.97
CA SER A 77 11.01 5.53 -2.31
C SER A 77 9.94 5.01 -3.29
N LYS A 78 9.22 5.92 -3.96
CA LYS A 78 8.09 5.61 -4.87
C LYS A 78 8.42 4.52 -5.91
N GLY A 79 8.23 3.24 -5.56
CA GLY A 79 8.27 2.09 -6.45
C GLY A 79 9.56 1.87 -7.26
N HIS A 80 10.67 2.51 -6.89
CA HIS A 80 11.95 2.38 -7.59
C HIS A 80 12.96 1.60 -6.75
N LEU A 81 13.71 0.72 -7.39
CA LEU A 81 14.78 -0.02 -6.73
C LEU A 81 15.94 0.94 -6.40
N PRO A 82 16.43 0.98 -5.16
CA PRO A 82 17.59 1.77 -4.77
C PRO A 82 18.84 1.48 -5.61
N LYS A 83 19.73 2.49 -5.74
CA LYS A 83 21.09 2.29 -6.29
C LYS A 83 21.83 1.23 -5.45
N GLY A 84 22.47 0.26 -6.11
CA GLY A 84 23.20 -0.84 -5.46
C GLY A 84 22.37 -2.11 -5.22
N PHE A 85 21.17 -2.22 -5.81
CA PHE A 85 20.41 -3.47 -5.83
C PHE A 85 21.10 -4.55 -6.70
N PRO A 86 20.94 -5.85 -6.38
CA PRO A 86 21.35 -6.94 -7.27
C PRO A 86 20.82 -6.68 -8.67
N ASP A 87 21.57 -7.10 -9.69
CA ASP A 87 21.21 -6.87 -11.08
C ASP A 87 19.90 -7.59 -11.42
N VAL A 88 18.78 -6.88 -11.23
CA VAL A 88 17.43 -7.32 -11.59
C VAL A 88 17.28 -7.64 -13.08
N LYS A 89 18.26 -7.24 -13.89
CA LYS A 89 18.31 -7.61 -15.30
C LYS A 89 18.77 -9.05 -15.52
N ASN A 90 19.43 -9.66 -14.55
CA ASN A 90 19.97 -11.01 -14.61
C ASN A 90 19.45 -11.88 -13.43
N PRO A 91 18.23 -12.44 -13.54
CA PRO A 91 17.62 -13.26 -12.50
C PRO A 91 18.41 -14.54 -12.18
N ASP A 92 19.30 -15.00 -13.07
CA ASP A 92 20.14 -16.19 -12.85
C ASP A 92 21.23 -15.97 -11.79
N LYS A 93 21.50 -14.71 -11.43
CA LYS A 93 22.40 -14.35 -10.31
C LYS A 93 21.74 -14.49 -8.94
N TYR A 94 20.44 -14.77 -8.88
CA TYR A 94 19.71 -14.89 -7.63
C TYR A 94 19.87 -16.30 -7.07
N LYS A 95 20.20 -16.43 -5.79
CA LYS A 95 20.30 -17.73 -5.12
C LYS A 95 18.93 -18.37 -5.05
N PHE A 96 18.82 -19.55 -5.64
CA PHE A 96 17.56 -20.31 -5.68
C PHE A 96 17.32 -21.05 -4.36
N ILE A 97 16.13 -20.89 -3.78
CA ILE A 97 15.70 -21.66 -2.60
C ILE A 97 14.54 -22.57 -3.02
N PRO A 98 14.80 -23.86 -3.31
CA PRO A 98 13.74 -24.79 -3.69
C PRO A 98 12.73 -25.04 -2.57
N SER A 99 11.47 -25.28 -2.95
CA SER A 99 10.37 -25.51 -2.00
C SER A 99 10.57 -26.82 -1.22
N SER A 100 11.32 -27.76 -1.81
CA SER A 100 11.70 -29.03 -1.17
C SER A 100 12.59 -28.87 0.07
N ILE A 101 13.15 -27.69 0.32
CA ILE A 101 13.90 -27.39 1.56
C ILE A 101 12.95 -27.27 2.77
N GLY A 102 11.63 -27.20 2.53
CA GLY A 102 10.64 -27.06 3.59
C GLY A 102 10.66 -25.65 4.19
N THR A 103 10.58 -25.59 5.52
CA THR A 103 10.48 -24.34 6.27
C THR A 103 11.80 -23.58 6.26
N VAL A 104 11.72 -22.29 5.90
CA VAL A 104 12.87 -21.40 5.72
C VAL A 104 12.68 -20.13 6.52
N VAL A 105 13.73 -19.70 7.21
CA VAL A 105 13.79 -18.37 7.85
C VAL A 105 14.88 -17.56 7.17
N LEU A 106 14.56 -16.31 6.85
CA LEU A 106 15.50 -15.34 6.30
C LEU A 106 15.84 -14.36 7.43
N LEU A 107 17.10 -14.25 7.80
CA LEU A 107 17.58 -13.37 8.88
C LEU A 107 18.54 -12.31 8.33
N ASP A 108 18.53 -11.12 8.91
CA ASP A 108 19.52 -10.10 8.60
C ASP A 108 20.81 -10.23 9.43
N GLY A 109 21.76 -9.30 9.21
CA GLY A 109 23.03 -9.25 9.92
C GLY A 109 22.93 -9.04 11.43
N HIS A 110 21.74 -8.66 11.93
CA HIS A 110 21.41 -8.50 13.34
C HIS A 110 20.45 -9.58 13.85
N GLN A 111 20.32 -10.69 13.11
CA GLN A 111 19.42 -11.80 13.43
C GLN A 111 17.94 -11.39 13.51
N LYS A 112 17.55 -10.29 12.85
CA LYS A 112 16.14 -9.91 12.70
C LYS A 112 15.54 -10.67 11.52
N GLN A 113 14.31 -11.12 11.70
CA GLN A 113 13.60 -11.81 10.63
C GLN A 113 13.34 -10.84 9.48
N LEU A 114 13.82 -11.24 8.31
CA LEU A 114 13.54 -10.60 7.05
C LEU A 114 12.24 -11.17 6.50
N GLY A 115 12.14 -12.50 6.43
CA GLY A 115 10.94 -13.19 5.94
C GLY A 115 10.94 -14.64 6.37
N PHE A 116 9.81 -15.30 6.15
CA PHE A 116 9.59 -16.67 6.59
C PHE A 116 8.81 -17.46 5.57
N ARG A 117 9.23 -18.71 5.34
CA ARG A 117 8.54 -19.66 4.48
C ARG A 117 8.18 -20.92 5.22
N CYS A 118 6.93 -21.36 5.16
CA CYS A 118 6.50 -22.67 5.67
C CYS A 118 5.49 -23.30 4.72
N ALA A 119 5.30 -24.62 4.82
CA ALA A 119 4.18 -25.28 4.17
C ALA A 119 2.87 -24.99 4.94
N ILE A 120 1.82 -24.67 4.20
CA ILE A 120 0.46 -24.53 4.73
C ILE A 120 -0.21 -25.92 4.65
N PRO A 121 -0.97 -26.35 5.69
CA PRO A 121 -1.74 -27.58 5.65
C PRO A 121 -2.58 -27.72 4.38
N GLU A 122 -2.54 -28.90 3.76
CA GLU A 122 -3.14 -29.14 2.44
C GLU A 122 -4.65 -28.90 2.46
N GLU A 123 -5.32 -29.25 3.55
CA GLU A 123 -6.75 -29.07 3.75
C GLU A 123 -7.17 -27.60 3.71
N LEU A 124 -6.34 -26.70 4.27
CA LEU A 124 -6.63 -25.27 4.27
C LEU A 124 -6.52 -24.66 2.87
N ILE A 125 -5.64 -25.22 2.04
CA ILE A 125 -5.51 -24.75 0.68
C ILE A 125 -6.53 -25.41 -0.26
N ALA A 126 -6.84 -26.69 -0.06
CA ALA A 126 -7.94 -27.35 -0.77
C ALA A 126 -9.25 -26.57 -0.58
N GLN A 127 -9.53 -26.13 0.66
CA GLN A 127 -10.66 -25.23 0.95
C GLN A 127 -10.59 -23.91 0.15
N LEU A 128 -9.40 -23.31 0.06
CA LEU A 128 -9.19 -22.06 -0.69
C LEU A 128 -9.46 -22.24 -2.19
N GLU A 129 -9.06 -23.38 -2.76
CA GLU A 129 -9.34 -23.75 -4.15
C GLU A 129 -10.82 -24.02 -4.40
N GLU A 130 -11.46 -24.80 -3.54
CA GLU A 130 -12.89 -25.14 -3.65
C GLU A 130 -13.76 -23.88 -3.58
N THR A 131 -13.47 -23.01 -2.62
CA THR A 131 -14.22 -21.77 -2.40
C THR A 131 -13.96 -20.72 -3.48
N GLN A 132 -12.99 -20.91 -4.38
CA GLN A 132 -12.75 -20.00 -5.50
C GLN A 132 -14.02 -19.75 -6.34
N ALA A 133 -14.88 -20.76 -6.49
CA ALA A 133 -16.14 -20.65 -7.21
C ALA A 133 -17.16 -19.70 -6.54
N MET A 134 -16.99 -19.38 -5.25
CA MET A 134 -17.83 -18.41 -4.54
C MET A 134 -17.55 -16.97 -4.97
N LEU A 135 -16.36 -16.69 -5.54
CA LEU A 135 -15.97 -15.35 -5.95
C LEU A 135 -16.81 -14.88 -7.16
N PRO A 136 -17.32 -13.64 -7.17
CA PRO A 136 -18.06 -13.11 -8.30
C PRO A 136 -17.23 -13.15 -9.58
N ARG A 137 -17.83 -13.56 -10.70
CA ARG A 137 -17.15 -13.56 -12.00
C ARG A 137 -16.66 -12.16 -12.34
N LYS A 138 -15.36 -12.02 -12.61
CA LYS A 138 -14.74 -10.75 -12.99
C LYS A 138 -13.87 -11.00 -14.23
N LYS A 139 -13.97 -10.13 -15.22
CA LYS A 139 -13.16 -10.25 -16.43
C LYS A 139 -11.71 -9.92 -16.12
N ALA A 140 -10.79 -10.73 -16.63
CA ALA A 140 -9.37 -10.44 -16.57
C ALA A 140 -9.09 -9.07 -17.20
N LYS A 141 -8.34 -8.23 -16.49
CA LYS A 141 -8.02 -6.87 -16.93
C LYS A 141 -6.58 -6.82 -17.36
N GLU A 142 -6.34 -6.23 -18.54
CA GLU A 142 -5.00 -5.87 -18.96
C GLU A 142 -4.45 -4.82 -18.00
N CYS A 143 -3.39 -5.16 -17.26
CA CYS A 143 -2.70 -4.23 -16.39
C CYS A 143 -1.21 -4.19 -16.72
N ARG A 144 -0.46 -3.34 -16.02
CA ARG A 144 1.01 -3.28 -16.20
C ARG A 144 1.66 -4.64 -15.93
N ARG A 145 1.03 -5.46 -15.09
CA ARG A 145 1.53 -6.76 -14.66
C ARG A 145 0.99 -7.93 -15.51
N GLY A 146 0.52 -7.63 -16.71
CA GLY A 146 -0.13 -8.56 -17.64
C GLY A 146 -1.64 -8.69 -17.40
N LYS A 147 -2.23 -9.78 -17.89
CA LYS A 147 -3.67 -9.97 -17.93
C LYS A 147 -4.11 -11.06 -16.96
N TYR A 148 -4.81 -10.66 -15.91
CA TYR A 148 -5.34 -11.58 -14.90
C TYR A 148 -6.53 -10.93 -14.19
N VAL A 149 -7.25 -11.72 -13.39
CA VAL A 149 -8.35 -11.23 -12.56
C VAL A 149 -7.78 -10.81 -11.22
N SER A 150 -7.97 -9.55 -10.84
CA SER A 150 -7.49 -9.01 -9.55
C SER A 150 -8.65 -8.45 -8.75
N ARG A 151 -8.75 -8.78 -7.46
CA ARG A 151 -9.65 -8.15 -6.48
C ARG A 151 -8.83 -7.61 -5.33
N HIS A 152 -9.18 -6.43 -4.85
CA HIS A 152 -8.59 -5.83 -3.66
C HIS A 152 -9.68 -5.63 -2.61
N TRP A 153 -9.67 -6.47 -1.58
CA TRP A 153 -10.57 -6.34 -0.44
C TRP A 153 -9.75 -5.87 0.76
N ALA A 154 -9.88 -4.61 1.12
CA ALA A 154 -9.10 -4.02 2.20
C ALA A 154 -9.89 -2.96 2.95
N LEU A 155 -9.50 -2.68 4.19
CA LEU A 155 -10.00 -1.57 4.99
C LEU A 155 -9.17 -0.34 4.62
N TRP A 156 -9.80 0.66 4.00
CA TRP A 156 -9.12 1.86 3.52
C TRP A 156 -9.43 3.04 4.43
N GLY A 157 -8.38 3.77 4.83
CA GLY A 157 -8.48 5.10 5.44
C GLY A 157 -7.77 6.19 4.62
N ASP A 158 -7.19 5.85 3.46
CA ASP A 158 -6.35 6.79 2.73
C ASP A 158 -7.16 8.01 2.27
N CYS A 159 -6.76 9.19 2.77
CA CYS A 159 -7.46 10.47 2.60
C CYS A 159 -8.90 10.52 3.13
N MET A 160 -9.32 9.60 4.01
CA MET A 160 -10.68 9.55 4.56
C MET A 160 -10.68 9.72 6.08
N LYS A 161 -11.68 10.43 6.60
CA LYS A 161 -11.87 10.65 8.05
C LYS A 161 -12.27 9.38 8.82
N LYS A 162 -12.70 8.35 8.11
CA LYS A 162 -13.15 7.07 8.66
C LYS A 162 -12.57 5.94 7.83
N VAL A 163 -12.13 4.89 8.49
CA VAL A 163 -11.80 3.65 7.80
C VAL A 163 -13.09 2.97 7.38
N GLN A 164 -13.09 2.43 6.18
CA GLN A 164 -14.22 1.70 5.63
C GLN A 164 -13.75 0.59 4.68
N PRO A 165 -14.59 -0.43 4.44
CA PRO A 165 -14.33 -1.42 3.43
C PRO A 165 -14.10 -0.80 2.05
N SER A 166 -13.20 -1.40 1.28
CA SER A 166 -12.97 -1.03 -0.11
C SER A 166 -14.26 -1.08 -0.93
N LYS A 167 -14.37 -0.22 -1.95
CA LYS A 167 -15.51 -0.25 -2.89
C LYS A 167 -15.69 -1.61 -3.56
N GLU A 168 -14.60 -2.33 -3.82
CA GLU A 168 -14.67 -3.67 -4.42
C GLU A 168 -15.29 -4.67 -3.45
N TYR A 169 -14.88 -4.68 -2.18
CA TYR A 169 -15.47 -5.55 -1.16
C TYR A 169 -16.98 -5.33 -1.04
N THR A 170 -17.42 -4.07 -0.93
CA THR A 170 -18.84 -3.71 -0.78
C THR A 170 -19.67 -4.10 -2.01
N ARG A 171 -19.12 -3.90 -3.22
CA ARG A 171 -19.79 -4.30 -4.47
C ARG A 171 -19.93 -5.81 -4.57
N ASP A 172 -18.95 -6.56 -4.08
CA ASP A 172 -18.89 -8.01 -4.19
C ASP A 172 -19.69 -8.72 -3.07
N LEU A 173 -20.42 -7.99 -2.21
CA LEU A 173 -21.32 -8.59 -1.21
C LEU A 173 -22.52 -9.29 -1.88
N PRO A 174 -23.03 -10.40 -1.30
CA PRO A 174 -22.57 -11.05 -0.07
C PRO A 174 -21.35 -11.97 -0.26
N HIS A 175 -20.95 -12.24 -1.50
CA HIS A 175 -19.92 -13.23 -1.84
C HIS A 175 -18.57 -12.95 -1.17
N SER A 176 -18.17 -11.67 -1.07
CA SER A 176 -16.92 -11.29 -0.43
C SER A 176 -16.86 -11.71 1.04
N LYS A 177 -17.95 -11.50 1.77
CA LYS A 177 -18.09 -11.93 3.17
C LYS A 177 -18.09 -13.46 3.27
N SER A 178 -18.91 -14.14 2.48
CA SER A 178 -19.02 -15.61 2.54
C SER A 178 -17.71 -16.32 2.18
N TRP A 179 -16.92 -15.79 1.24
CA TRP A 179 -15.63 -16.36 0.90
C TRP A 179 -14.61 -16.20 2.04
N LEU A 180 -14.61 -15.06 2.73
CA LEU A 180 -13.74 -14.85 3.90
C LEU A 180 -14.09 -15.81 5.03
N GLU A 181 -15.39 -15.93 5.35
CA GLU A 181 -15.91 -16.84 6.37
C GLU A 181 -15.58 -18.31 6.06
N ALA A 182 -15.74 -18.73 4.80
CA ALA A 182 -15.41 -20.09 4.36
C ALA A 182 -13.91 -20.42 4.48
N ASN A 183 -13.04 -19.40 4.52
CA ASN A 183 -11.59 -19.55 4.64
C ASN A 183 -11.07 -19.14 6.03
N GLN A 184 -11.95 -18.99 7.04
CA GLN A 184 -11.55 -18.52 8.37
C GLN A 184 -10.42 -19.33 9.00
N ALA A 185 -10.45 -20.66 8.83
CA ALA A 185 -9.43 -21.55 9.38
C ALA A 185 -8.02 -21.23 8.85
N LEU A 186 -7.91 -20.86 7.57
CA LEU A 186 -6.65 -20.42 6.96
C LEU A 186 -6.18 -19.10 7.59
N TRP A 187 -7.05 -18.12 7.76
CA TRP A 187 -6.70 -16.82 8.35
C TRP A 187 -6.25 -16.96 9.80
N THR A 188 -6.94 -17.80 10.57
CA THR A 188 -6.57 -18.11 11.96
C THR A 188 -5.21 -18.80 12.01
N TYR A 189 -4.95 -19.79 11.15
CA TYR A 189 -3.66 -20.48 11.05
C TYR A 189 -2.51 -19.50 10.75
N LEU A 190 -2.66 -18.67 9.72
CA LEU A 190 -1.62 -17.70 9.32
C LEU A 190 -1.38 -16.64 10.39
N SER A 191 -2.44 -16.23 11.10
CA SER A 191 -2.35 -15.26 12.19
C SER A 191 -1.65 -15.83 13.43
N GLN A 192 -1.88 -17.12 13.72
CA GLN A 192 -1.14 -17.83 14.77
C GLN A 192 0.33 -17.98 14.41
N LEU A 193 0.66 -18.28 13.15
CA LEU A 193 2.04 -18.29 12.67
C LEU A 193 2.71 -16.93 12.85
N LEU A 194 2.07 -15.84 12.40
CA LEU A 194 2.62 -14.48 12.58
C LEU A 194 2.84 -14.15 14.06
N ARG A 195 1.91 -14.56 14.93
CA ARG A 195 2.01 -14.38 16.38
C ARG A 195 3.20 -15.10 16.99
N GLN A 196 3.50 -16.31 16.52
CA GLN A 196 4.61 -17.11 17.00
C GLN A 196 5.96 -16.60 16.45
N LEU A 197 5.98 -16.17 15.18
CA LEU A 197 7.17 -15.67 14.49
C LEU A 197 7.58 -14.27 14.97
N GLU A 198 6.62 -13.33 14.96
CA GLU A 198 6.84 -11.91 15.18
C GLU A 198 5.68 -11.33 16.02
N PRO A 199 5.68 -11.56 17.35
CA PRO A 199 4.59 -11.18 18.25
C PRO A 199 4.27 -9.68 18.22
N ASP A 200 5.30 -8.84 18.05
CA ASP A 200 5.15 -7.39 17.94
C ASP A 200 4.49 -6.97 16.63
N MET A 201 4.82 -7.63 15.50
CA MET A 201 4.17 -7.37 14.21
C MET A 201 2.71 -7.83 14.25
N TYR A 202 2.44 -9.00 14.83
CA TYR A 202 1.06 -9.46 15.04
C TYR A 202 0.26 -8.44 15.84
N ARG A 203 0.80 -7.96 16.97
CA ARG A 203 0.13 -6.94 17.78
C ARG A 203 -0.14 -5.68 16.96
N THR A 204 0.84 -5.20 16.19
CA THR A 204 0.67 -4.03 15.31
C THR A 204 -0.46 -4.26 14.29
N ALA A 205 -0.54 -5.46 13.72
CA ALA A 205 -1.52 -5.80 12.69
C ALA A 205 -2.94 -5.95 13.26
N THR A 206 -3.08 -6.47 14.48
CA THR A 206 -4.39 -6.70 15.14
C THR A 206 -4.86 -5.54 16.01
N ASN A 207 -3.98 -4.62 16.42
CA ASN A 207 -4.35 -3.47 17.25
C ASN A 207 -4.99 -2.31 16.44
N PHE A 208 -5.66 -2.66 15.35
CA PHE A 208 -6.29 -1.71 14.45
C PHE A 208 -7.49 -1.02 15.09
N ASP A 209 -8.19 -1.69 16.03
CA ASP A 209 -9.30 -1.14 16.82
C ASP A 209 -8.93 0.14 17.60
N TYR A 210 -7.67 0.27 18.04
CA TYR A 210 -7.19 1.49 18.69
C TYR A 210 -7.14 2.68 17.73
N LEU A 211 -6.88 2.44 16.44
CA LEU A 211 -6.77 3.48 15.42
C LEU A 211 -8.13 3.94 14.88
N LEU A 212 -9.17 3.12 14.99
CA LEU A 212 -10.51 3.42 14.46
C LEU A 212 -11.34 4.31 15.38
N GLY A 213 -10.88 4.56 16.61
CA GLY A 213 -11.76 5.01 17.69
C GLY A 213 -12.85 3.97 17.94
N GLN A 214 -13.61 4.10 19.01
CA GLN A 214 -14.66 3.12 19.35
C GLN A 214 -15.85 3.05 18.35
N GLN A 215 -15.70 3.56 17.13
CA GLN A 215 -16.74 3.56 16.10
C GLN A 215 -16.76 2.23 15.33
N GLY A 216 -17.37 1.23 15.96
CA GLY A 216 -17.81 -0.01 15.31
C GLY A 216 -16.70 -1.05 15.16
N GLN A 217 -16.98 -2.25 15.65
CA GLN A 217 -16.14 -3.45 15.57
C GLN A 217 -15.97 -3.91 14.10
N GLN A 218 -15.24 -3.18 13.27
CA GLN A 218 -14.77 -3.73 12.01
C GLN A 218 -13.50 -4.52 12.27
N SER A 219 -13.68 -5.85 12.38
CA SER A 219 -12.56 -6.77 12.36
C SER A 219 -11.84 -6.68 11.01
N ASN A 220 -10.54 -6.91 11.04
CA ASN A 220 -9.73 -7.16 9.85
C ASN A 220 -10.35 -8.24 8.94
N PHE A 221 -10.07 -8.18 7.64
CA PHE A 221 -10.61 -9.13 6.66
C PHE A 221 -10.03 -10.54 6.79
N ALA A 222 -8.73 -10.64 7.06
CA ALA A 222 -8.05 -11.92 7.29
C ALA A 222 -7.32 -11.87 8.63
N GLU A 223 -8.07 -11.71 9.72
CA GLU A 223 -7.57 -11.81 11.10
C GLU A 223 -6.44 -10.80 11.39
N ALA A 224 -5.17 -11.15 11.22
CA ALA A 224 -4.07 -10.20 11.36
C ALA A 224 -4.00 -9.17 10.23
N TRP A 225 -4.52 -9.45 9.03
CA TRP A 225 -4.40 -8.56 7.88
C TRP A 225 -5.70 -7.78 7.61
N SER A 226 -5.58 -6.44 7.60
CA SER A 226 -6.68 -5.50 7.30
C SER A 226 -7.06 -5.44 5.82
N GLY A 227 -6.34 -6.15 4.96
CA GLY A 227 -6.65 -6.24 3.54
C GLY A 227 -5.92 -7.36 2.83
N MET A 228 -6.41 -7.69 1.64
CA MET A 228 -5.87 -8.73 0.77
C MET A 228 -6.05 -8.39 -0.70
N ALA A 229 -5.14 -8.92 -1.52
CA ALA A 229 -5.26 -8.95 -2.97
C ALA A 229 -5.44 -10.39 -3.44
N ILE A 230 -6.51 -10.66 -4.19
CA ILE A 230 -6.79 -11.96 -4.78
C ILE A 230 -6.49 -11.87 -6.28
N ASN A 231 -5.43 -12.54 -6.70
CA ASN A 231 -5.02 -12.60 -8.11
C ASN A 231 -5.33 -14.00 -8.66
N GLN A 232 -6.30 -14.10 -9.56
CA GLN A 232 -6.73 -15.36 -10.18
C GLN A 232 -6.36 -15.38 -11.66
N GLU A 233 -6.30 -16.60 -12.21
CA GLU A 233 -6.06 -16.84 -13.64
C GLU A 233 -4.78 -16.13 -14.13
N MET A 234 -3.75 -16.12 -13.28
CA MET A 234 -2.44 -15.61 -13.68
C MET A 234 -1.84 -16.55 -14.71
N THR A 235 -1.65 -16.06 -15.92
CA THR A 235 -1.03 -16.82 -17.01
C THR A 235 0.48 -16.60 -17.04
N PRO A 236 1.27 -17.42 -17.77
CA PRO A 236 2.70 -17.15 -17.98
C PRO A 236 2.99 -15.75 -18.58
N GLU A 237 2.05 -15.17 -19.31
CA GLU A 237 2.13 -13.80 -19.83
C GLU A 237 1.90 -12.73 -18.74
N ALA A 238 1.30 -13.09 -17.60
CA ALA A 238 1.13 -12.22 -16.44
C ALA A 238 2.48 -12.01 -15.73
N ARG A 239 3.17 -10.92 -16.07
CA ARG A 239 4.46 -10.57 -15.47
C ARG A 239 4.28 -9.63 -14.30
N SER A 240 4.74 -9.97 -13.11
CA SER A 240 4.95 -8.93 -12.10
C SER A 240 6.21 -8.13 -12.46
N ASP A 241 6.13 -6.81 -12.48
CA ASP A 241 7.33 -5.97 -12.45
C ASP A 241 7.91 -6.00 -11.03
N TRP A 242 9.22 -5.77 -10.88
CA TRP A 242 9.80 -5.52 -9.57
C TRP A 242 9.12 -4.32 -8.93
N HIS A 243 8.61 -4.50 -7.71
CA HIS A 243 7.95 -3.44 -6.97
C HIS A 243 8.06 -3.63 -5.47
N PHE A 244 7.81 -2.52 -4.77
CA PHE A 244 7.48 -2.48 -3.36
C PHE A 244 5.98 -2.21 -3.28
N ASP A 245 5.28 -2.92 -2.41
CA ASP A 245 3.93 -2.54 -2.02
C ASP A 245 4.03 -1.35 -1.06
N TRP A 246 4.31 -0.19 -1.64
CA TRP A 246 4.60 1.06 -0.93
C TRP A 246 3.42 1.60 -0.12
N GLN A 247 2.22 1.07 -0.34
CA GLN A 247 1.01 1.40 0.43
C GLN A 247 0.85 0.50 1.67
N ASP A 248 1.59 -0.60 1.73
CA ASP A 248 1.51 -1.51 2.86
C ASP A 248 2.35 -0.99 4.02
N SER A 249 1.94 -1.34 5.24
CA SER A 249 2.69 -0.98 6.44
C SER A 249 4.05 -1.67 6.43
N ASN A 250 5.12 -0.90 6.52
CA ASN A 250 6.46 -1.45 6.70
C ASN A 250 6.69 -2.07 8.10
N GLN A 251 5.65 -2.13 8.95
CA GLN A 251 5.70 -2.69 10.29
C GLN A 251 5.13 -4.10 10.37
N VAL A 252 4.47 -4.59 9.31
CA VAL A 252 3.83 -5.91 9.27
C VAL A 252 4.29 -6.63 8.01
N PHE A 253 4.53 -7.93 8.09
CA PHE A 253 4.78 -8.72 6.89
C PHE A 253 3.51 -8.91 6.08
N ASN A 254 3.66 -8.80 4.76
CA ASN A 254 2.68 -9.33 3.84
C ASN A 254 2.66 -10.87 3.93
N CYS A 255 1.55 -11.47 3.55
CA CYS A 255 1.38 -12.91 3.54
C CYS A 255 0.91 -13.35 2.16
N LEU A 256 1.79 -14.04 1.43
CA LEU A 256 1.45 -14.64 0.16
C LEU A 256 0.94 -16.07 0.37
N VAL A 257 -0.29 -16.34 -0.07
CA VAL A 257 -0.85 -17.70 -0.08
C VAL A 257 -1.08 -18.14 -1.51
N PRO A 258 -0.17 -18.96 -2.07
CA PRO A 258 -0.34 -19.50 -3.40
C PRO A 258 -1.30 -20.70 -3.41
N PHE A 259 -2.24 -20.71 -4.35
CA PHE A 259 -3.21 -21.79 -4.54
C PHE A 259 -3.55 -21.98 -6.03
N GLY A 260 -4.09 -23.13 -6.39
CA GLY A 260 -4.25 -23.60 -7.76
C GLY A 260 -3.13 -24.51 -8.24
N THR A 261 -3.33 -25.11 -9.41
CA THR A 261 -2.31 -25.88 -10.13
C THR A 261 -1.59 -24.97 -11.12
N PHE A 262 -0.26 -24.84 -11.00
CA PHE A 262 0.54 -24.05 -11.92
C PHE A 262 2.00 -24.50 -11.95
N THR A 263 2.69 -24.12 -13.03
CA THR A 263 4.15 -24.28 -13.18
C THR A 263 4.78 -22.92 -13.50
N GLY A 264 5.96 -22.64 -12.94
CA GLY A 264 6.75 -21.46 -13.34
C GLY A 264 6.46 -20.14 -12.60
N ALA A 265 5.80 -20.15 -11.45
CA ALA A 265 5.43 -18.95 -10.70
C ALA A 265 6.43 -18.56 -9.58
N ASP A 266 7.75 -18.65 -9.86
CA ASP A 266 8.76 -18.38 -8.82
C ASP A 266 8.60 -16.96 -8.24
N LEU A 267 8.65 -16.81 -6.92
CA LEU A 267 8.71 -15.51 -6.26
C LEU A 267 10.18 -15.09 -6.12
N LEU A 268 10.57 -14.07 -6.87
CA LEU A 268 11.86 -13.43 -6.75
C LEU A 268 11.81 -12.38 -5.63
N LEU A 269 12.68 -12.54 -4.64
CA LEU A 269 12.84 -11.56 -3.56
C LEU A 269 14.07 -10.72 -3.77
N VAL A 270 13.97 -9.43 -3.43
CA VAL A 270 15.12 -8.52 -3.59
C VAL A 270 16.14 -8.57 -2.46
N LEU A 271 16.32 -9.76 -1.88
CA LEU A 271 17.50 -10.11 -1.11
C LEU A 271 18.56 -10.81 -1.98
N GLY A 272 18.33 -10.91 -3.29
CA GLY A 272 19.18 -11.67 -4.20
C GLY A 272 18.78 -13.16 -4.27
N HIS A 273 17.52 -13.50 -3.98
CA HIS A 273 17.03 -14.87 -4.02
C HIS A 273 15.84 -15.09 -4.96
N LYS A 274 15.82 -16.28 -5.56
CA LYS A 274 14.71 -16.82 -6.33
C LYS A 274 14.04 -17.91 -5.49
N VAL A 275 12.86 -17.64 -4.97
CA VAL A 275 12.05 -18.64 -4.26
C VAL A 275 11.21 -19.36 -5.30
N THR A 276 11.28 -20.69 -5.33
CA THR A 276 10.67 -21.53 -6.36
C THR A 276 9.19 -21.34 -6.60
N ALA A 277 8.77 -21.81 -7.77
CA ALA A 277 7.42 -22.19 -8.11
C ALA A 277 6.87 -23.08 -6.99
N VAL A 278 5.74 -22.65 -6.47
CA VAL A 278 4.85 -23.48 -5.67
C VAL A 278 4.43 -24.62 -6.59
N LYS A 279 5.13 -25.74 -6.50
CA LYS A 279 4.71 -26.99 -7.14
C LYS A 279 3.57 -27.58 -6.33
N GLU A 280 2.79 -28.47 -6.97
CA GLU A 280 1.83 -29.36 -6.31
C GLU A 280 2.41 -29.88 -4.98
N GLY A 281 1.66 -29.67 -3.89
CA GLY A 281 1.99 -30.15 -2.54
C GLY A 281 2.84 -29.23 -1.65
N ASN A 282 3.56 -28.23 -2.18
CA ASN A 282 4.38 -27.32 -1.34
C ASN A 282 3.92 -25.87 -1.46
N ARG A 283 2.78 -25.60 -0.84
CA ARG A 283 2.11 -24.30 -0.86
C ARG A 283 2.65 -23.48 0.29
N SER A 284 3.54 -22.55 -0.03
CA SER A 284 4.32 -21.86 0.99
C SER A 284 3.90 -20.42 1.23
N VAL A 285 3.85 -20.03 2.51
CA VAL A 285 3.82 -18.61 2.90
C VAL A 285 5.18 -17.99 2.57
N LEU A 286 5.24 -16.76 2.08
CA LEU A 286 6.43 -15.92 2.19
C LEU A 286 5.96 -14.48 2.07
N ASP A 287 6.39 -13.58 2.95
CA ASP A 287 6.75 -12.27 2.39
C ASP A 287 7.80 -11.49 3.17
N LEU A 288 8.45 -10.68 2.36
CA LEU A 288 9.44 -9.65 2.64
C LEU A 288 9.00 -8.39 1.89
N LEU A 289 9.52 -7.25 2.32
CA LEU A 289 9.20 -5.91 1.85
C LEU A 289 9.34 -5.67 0.32
N THR A 290 9.79 -6.63 -0.50
CA THR A 290 9.99 -6.47 -1.95
C THR A 290 10.00 -7.78 -2.71
N HIS A 291 9.11 -7.94 -3.68
CA HIS A 291 8.99 -9.17 -4.44
C HIS A 291 8.64 -8.96 -5.93
N LYS A 292 8.77 -10.03 -6.71
CA LYS A 292 8.34 -10.15 -8.11
C LYS A 292 7.96 -11.60 -8.41
N SER A 293 6.81 -11.85 -9.02
CA SER A 293 6.50 -13.17 -9.62
C SER A 293 7.15 -13.31 -11.00
N ASN A 294 7.80 -14.45 -11.25
CA ASN A 294 8.61 -14.73 -12.44
C ASN A 294 7.97 -15.68 -13.46
N PHE A 295 6.67 -15.51 -13.71
CA PHE A 295 5.93 -16.33 -14.65
C PHE A 295 6.57 -16.48 -16.05
N ASP A 296 7.37 -15.50 -16.52
CA ASP A 296 8.48 -15.80 -17.44
C ASP A 296 9.46 -14.61 -17.66
N ASP A 297 10.64 -14.63 -17.01
CA ASP A 297 11.76 -13.74 -17.37
C ASP A 297 12.50 -14.16 -18.65
N ARG A 298 12.25 -15.36 -19.19
CA ARG A 298 12.88 -15.83 -20.45
C ARG A 298 12.31 -15.13 -21.68
N MET A 299 11.19 -14.43 -21.53
CA MET A 299 10.51 -13.70 -22.60
C MET A 299 10.97 -12.24 -22.77
N ARG A 300 12.09 -11.82 -22.15
CA ARG A 300 12.65 -10.46 -22.33
C ARG A 300 13.13 -10.17 -23.75
N ASN A 301 13.35 -11.21 -24.55
CA ASN A 301 13.66 -11.11 -25.98
C ASN A 301 12.46 -11.33 -26.91
N ASN A 302 11.23 -11.45 -26.38
CA ASN A 302 10.05 -11.67 -27.21
C ASN A 302 9.68 -10.38 -28.00
N PRO A 303 9.66 -10.41 -29.34
CA PRO A 303 9.31 -9.26 -30.20
C PRO A 303 7.96 -8.61 -29.87
N ILE A 304 6.97 -9.42 -29.46
CA ILE A 304 5.62 -8.97 -29.12
C ILE A 304 5.66 -7.99 -27.93
N HIS A 305 6.59 -8.19 -26.99
CA HIS A 305 6.73 -7.31 -25.83
C HIS A 305 7.35 -5.95 -26.19
N LYS A 306 8.35 -5.93 -27.08
CA LYS A 306 8.92 -4.67 -27.58
C LYS A 306 7.84 -3.84 -28.28
N GLN A 307 7.00 -4.49 -29.07
CA GLN A 307 5.88 -3.85 -29.75
C GLN A 307 4.86 -3.27 -28.77
N TRP A 308 4.40 -4.04 -27.78
CA TRP A 308 3.46 -3.55 -26.75
C TRP A 308 4.00 -2.33 -25.98
N LYS A 309 5.29 -2.31 -25.59
CA LYS A 309 5.90 -1.15 -24.93
C LYS A 309 5.89 0.09 -25.83
N ASN A 310 6.16 -0.10 -27.12
CA ASN A 310 6.13 0.99 -28.09
C ASN A 310 4.70 1.52 -28.29
N ASP A 311 3.72 0.64 -28.43
CA ASP A 311 2.30 1.02 -28.62
C ASP A 311 1.77 1.78 -27.40
N ARG A 312 2.13 1.33 -26.20
CA ARG A 312 1.74 2.01 -24.96
C ARG A 312 2.40 3.39 -24.83
N LYS A 313 3.68 3.51 -25.20
CA LYS A 313 4.39 4.80 -25.23
C LYS A 313 3.76 5.75 -26.24
N ALA A 314 3.41 5.26 -27.43
CA ALA A 314 2.73 6.03 -28.47
C ALA A 314 1.33 6.49 -28.00
N LYS A 315 0.55 5.59 -27.38
CA LYS A 315 -0.78 5.92 -26.83
C LYS A 315 -0.70 6.96 -25.71
N ALA A 316 0.28 6.84 -24.81
CA ALA A 316 0.53 7.81 -23.76
C ALA A 316 0.92 9.19 -24.32
N GLN A 317 1.79 9.23 -25.33
CA GLN A 317 2.13 10.47 -26.02
C GLN A 317 0.94 11.11 -26.72
N LYS A 318 0.05 10.31 -27.34
CA LYS A 318 -1.18 10.80 -27.97
C LYS A 318 -2.14 11.42 -26.95
N LEU A 319 -2.32 10.77 -25.79
CA LEU A 319 -3.11 11.30 -24.67
C LEU A 319 -2.52 12.59 -24.10
N LEU A 320 -1.20 12.67 -23.93
CA LEU A 320 -0.53 13.89 -23.49
C LEU A 320 -0.68 15.04 -24.49
N LYS A 321 -0.57 14.77 -25.79
CA LYS A 321 -0.84 15.77 -26.84
C LYS A 321 -2.29 16.26 -26.79
N GLY A 322 -3.26 15.35 -26.59
CA GLY A 322 -4.67 15.71 -26.41
C GLY A 322 -4.91 16.59 -25.19
N LYS A 323 -4.36 16.23 -24.03
CA LYS A 323 -4.45 17.04 -22.81
C LYS A 323 -3.81 18.42 -22.98
N ARG A 324 -2.65 18.52 -23.63
CA ARG A 324 -1.99 19.80 -23.91
C ARG A 324 -2.85 20.73 -24.78
N LYS A 325 -3.58 20.18 -25.77
CA LYS A 325 -4.53 20.97 -26.57
C LYS A 325 -5.66 21.52 -25.71
N ILE A 326 -6.27 20.69 -24.87
CA ILE A 326 -7.35 21.11 -23.95
C ILE A 326 -6.86 22.21 -22.99
N TYR A 327 -5.68 22.06 -22.40
CA TYR A 327 -5.13 23.09 -21.51
C TYR A 327 -4.82 24.40 -22.25
N ALA A 328 -4.29 24.33 -23.48
CA ALA A 328 -4.07 25.52 -24.30
C ALA A 328 -5.37 26.25 -24.66
N GLU A 329 -6.46 25.50 -24.86
CA GLU A 329 -7.78 26.06 -25.15
C GLU A 329 -8.40 26.73 -23.92
N ILE A 330 -8.32 26.10 -22.74
CA ILE A 330 -8.72 26.71 -21.46
C ILE A 330 -7.95 28.01 -21.20
N ASP A 331 -6.63 28.02 -21.44
CA ASP A 331 -5.82 29.23 -21.27
C ASP A 331 -6.17 30.33 -22.28
N ARG A 332 -6.56 29.96 -23.51
CA ARG A 332 -7.05 30.90 -24.53
C ARG A 332 -8.38 31.52 -24.10
N GLU A 333 -9.33 30.73 -23.62
CA GLU A 333 -10.62 31.22 -23.11
C GLU A 333 -10.43 32.17 -21.92
N LYS A 334 -9.52 31.86 -21.00
CA LYS A 334 -9.17 32.76 -19.89
C LYS A 334 -8.62 34.09 -20.37
N LYS A 335 -7.75 34.10 -21.39
CA LYS A 335 -7.23 35.33 -21.99
C LYS A 335 -8.33 36.16 -22.65
N ILE A 336 -9.22 35.53 -23.40
CA ILE A 336 -10.37 36.19 -24.03
C ILE A 336 -11.29 36.80 -22.96
N LYS A 337 -11.59 36.06 -21.89
CA LYS A 337 -12.41 36.56 -20.78
C LYS A 337 -11.77 37.77 -20.11
N LYS A 338 -10.45 37.73 -19.86
CA LYS A 338 -9.70 38.86 -19.30
C LYS A 338 -9.75 40.10 -20.21
N GLN A 339 -9.61 39.92 -21.52
CA GLN A 339 -9.72 41.02 -22.49
C GLN A 339 -11.13 41.62 -22.52
N ARG A 340 -12.18 40.78 -22.48
CA ARG A 340 -13.57 41.27 -22.41
C ARG A 340 -13.84 42.09 -21.16
N THR A 341 -13.38 41.61 -20.00
CA THR A 341 -13.54 42.36 -18.75
C THR A 341 -12.79 43.69 -18.80
N ALA A 342 -11.58 43.73 -19.37
CA ALA A 342 -10.85 44.98 -19.55
C ALA A 342 -11.58 45.96 -20.48
N TYR A 343 -12.19 45.46 -21.56
CA TYR A 343 -12.97 46.29 -22.49
C TYR A 343 -14.24 46.85 -21.84
N GLN A 344 -14.97 46.02 -21.09
CA GLN A 344 -16.15 46.45 -20.33
C GLN A 344 -15.82 47.50 -19.27
N GLN A 345 -14.63 47.43 -18.67
CA GLN A 345 -14.17 48.45 -17.73
C GLN A 345 -13.93 49.78 -18.45
N VAL A 346 -13.28 49.77 -19.62
CA VAL A 346 -13.08 50.99 -20.42
C VAL A 346 -14.41 51.60 -20.86
N GLU A 347 -15.38 50.80 -21.32
CA GLU A 347 -16.71 51.31 -21.67
C GLU A 347 -17.42 51.93 -20.47
N ALA A 348 -17.34 51.30 -19.28
CA ALA A 348 -17.93 51.85 -18.06
C ALA A 348 -17.25 53.18 -17.64
N ASP A 349 -15.92 53.24 -17.71
CA ASP A 349 -15.15 54.45 -17.39
C ASP A 349 -15.47 55.58 -18.41
N GLU A 350 -15.68 55.27 -19.70
CA GLU A 350 -16.08 56.23 -20.73
C GLU A 350 -17.51 56.76 -20.52
N GLU A 351 -18.46 55.90 -20.13
CA GLU A 351 -19.83 56.31 -19.78
C GLU A 351 -19.83 57.24 -18.56
N GLU A 352 -19.02 56.95 -17.53
CA GLU A 352 -18.88 57.78 -16.33
C GLU A 352 -18.34 59.18 -16.67
N VAL A 353 -17.31 59.27 -17.51
CA VAL A 353 -16.76 60.55 -18.01
C VAL A 353 -17.78 61.32 -18.84
N HIS A 354 -18.63 60.64 -19.62
CA HIS A 354 -19.68 61.29 -20.40
C HIS A 354 -20.82 61.84 -19.51
N SER A 355 -21.20 61.11 -18.46
CA SER A 355 -22.17 61.58 -17.47
C SER A 355 -21.65 62.74 -16.62
N GLY A 356 -20.40 62.71 -16.17
CA GLY A 356 -19.80 63.80 -15.39
C GLY A 356 -19.66 65.11 -16.17
N ASN A 357 -19.42 65.03 -17.48
CA ASN A 357 -19.39 66.20 -18.36
C ASN A 357 -20.78 66.78 -18.68
N GLN A 358 -21.87 66.05 -18.45
CA GLN A 358 -23.23 66.59 -18.52
C GLN A 358 -23.64 67.30 -17.23
N GLU A 359 -23.21 66.82 -16.06
CA GLU A 359 -23.42 67.52 -14.78
C GLU A 359 -22.64 68.85 -14.70
N LEU A 360 -21.40 68.90 -15.18
CA LEU A 360 -20.59 70.14 -15.22
C LEU A 360 -21.08 71.21 -16.21
N LYS A 361 -22.09 70.90 -17.05
CA LYS A 361 -22.78 71.92 -17.87
C LYS A 361 -24.06 72.46 -17.23
N GLY A 362 -24.46 71.94 -16.07
CA GLY A 362 -25.62 72.39 -15.29
C GLY A 362 -25.31 73.39 -14.18
N GLU A 363 -24.06 73.41 -13.68
CA GLU A 363 -23.66 74.23 -12.54
C GLU A 363 -22.35 74.96 -12.87
N GLY A 364 -22.46 76.22 -13.29
CA GLY A 364 -21.30 77.01 -13.70
C GLY A 364 -21.67 78.41 -14.14
N ASN A 365 -22.44 79.11 -13.30
CA ASN A 365 -22.58 80.56 -13.39
C ASN A 365 -22.81 81.13 -11.98
N GLU A 366 -21.83 80.97 -11.10
CA GLU A 366 -21.73 81.79 -9.88
C GLU A 366 -20.28 81.75 -9.35
N GLU A 367 -19.76 82.97 -9.13
CA GLU A 367 -18.60 83.35 -8.32
C GLU A 367 -17.19 82.86 -8.73
N LEU A 368 -16.58 83.66 -9.62
CA LEU A 368 -15.13 83.89 -9.62
C LEU A 368 -14.77 84.78 -8.42
N GLU A 369 -14.33 84.19 -7.32
CA GLU A 369 -13.52 84.91 -6.32
C GLU A 369 -12.10 85.05 -6.85
N GLU A 370 -11.62 86.29 -6.95
CA GLU A 370 -10.25 86.64 -7.30
C GLU A 370 -9.29 86.10 -6.23
N LEU A 371 -8.44 85.13 -6.61
CA LEU A 371 -7.34 84.67 -5.78
C LEU A 371 -6.25 85.74 -5.72
N ASP A 372 -5.78 86.00 -4.50
CA ASP A 372 -4.76 86.97 -4.13
C ASP A 372 -3.39 86.57 -4.76
N PRO A 373 -2.71 87.46 -5.52
CA PRO A 373 -1.44 87.15 -6.18
C PRO A 373 -0.30 86.72 -5.25
N ASP A 374 -0.40 86.96 -3.94
CA ASP A 374 0.65 86.66 -2.97
C ASP A 374 0.68 85.17 -2.54
N ASP A 375 -0.33 84.36 -2.87
CA ASP A 375 -0.36 82.91 -2.57
C ASP A 375 0.33 82.03 -3.65
N ILE A 376 0.84 82.63 -4.73
CA ILE A 376 1.52 81.91 -5.83
C ILE A 376 3.02 81.70 -5.55
N GLU A 377 3.65 82.53 -4.70
CA GLU A 377 5.09 82.46 -4.44
C GLU A 377 5.49 81.32 -3.48
N GLU A 378 4.58 80.82 -2.64
CA GLU A 378 4.86 79.72 -1.69
C GLU A 378 4.83 78.32 -2.35
N TRP A 379 4.17 78.17 -3.50
CA TRP A 379 4.08 76.88 -4.22
C TRP A 379 5.29 76.56 -5.10
N GLU A 380 6.02 77.57 -5.61
CA GLU A 380 7.19 77.33 -6.45
C GLU A 380 8.44 76.90 -5.63
N GLU A 381 8.56 77.34 -4.37
CA GLU A 381 9.63 76.90 -3.46
C GLU A 381 9.46 75.44 -2.98
N GLU A 382 8.21 74.99 -2.78
CA GLU A 382 7.92 73.61 -2.37
C GLU A 382 8.14 72.59 -3.51
N ALA A 383 7.92 73.00 -4.76
CA ALA A 383 8.15 72.14 -5.94
C ALA A 383 9.65 71.95 -6.24
N ALA A 384 10.48 72.97 -5.98
CA ALA A 384 11.93 72.90 -6.16
C ALA A 384 12.60 71.94 -5.14
N ASN A 385 12.14 71.91 -3.89
CA ASN A 385 12.70 71.05 -2.85
C ASN A 385 12.35 69.56 -3.02
N ARG A 386 11.25 69.22 -3.71
CA ARG A 386 10.86 67.81 -3.97
C ARG A 386 11.64 67.15 -5.12
N GLN A 387 12.36 67.90 -5.95
CA GLN A 387 13.22 67.35 -7.01
C GLN A 387 14.69 67.13 -6.56
N ALA A 388 15.07 67.57 -5.36
CA ALA A 388 16.43 67.46 -4.84
C ALA A 388 16.61 66.38 -3.73
N SER A 389 15.59 65.54 -3.47
CA SER A 389 15.64 64.43 -2.49
C SER A 389 15.64 63.05 -3.12
#